data_AF-A0A821RYJ6-F1
#
_entry.id   AF-A0A821RYJ6-F1
#
_cell.length_a   1.000
_cell.length_b   1.000
_cell.length_c   1.000
_cell.angle_alpha   90.00
_cell.angle_beta   90.00
_cell.angle_gamma   90.00
#
_symmetry.space_group_name_H-M   'P 1'
#
loop_
_entity.id
_entity.type
_entity.pdbx_description
1 polymer ?
#
loop_
_entity_poly.entity_id
_entity_poly.type
_entity_poly.pdbx_seq_one_letter_code
_entity_poly.pdbx_strand_id
1 'polypeptide(L)'
;MLPTAPPLPNYLLNSYSVNTQAQPYRLYKKDDPEYGRPPKGSRTEQRGLAAQAHIQQEVKYLCETIKNLGQKTDDSSTTSKYEITFKQLFDFYVNISNKLVGILLRARKHGYIHFPDECEILFQGNHDHVKITLLRIPSD
;
A
#
# COMPACT_ATOMS: atom_id res chain seq x y z
N MET A 1 -3.47 56.72 0.42
CA MET A 1 -4.03 55.50 -0.21
C MET A 1 -3.70 54.33 0.70
N LEU A 2 -4.68 53.71 1.37
CA LEU A 2 -4.43 52.48 2.13
C LEU A 2 -4.27 51.32 1.13
N PRO A 3 -3.29 50.42 1.31
CA PRO A 3 -3.21 49.20 0.53
C PRO A 3 -4.45 48.33 0.84
N THR A 4 -5.19 47.98 -0.20
CA THR A 4 -6.30 47.03 -0.12
C THR A 4 -5.77 45.69 0.39
N ALA A 5 -6.24 45.26 1.56
CA ALA A 5 -5.91 43.96 2.12
C ALA A 5 -6.30 42.85 1.12
N PRO A 6 -5.45 41.82 0.92
CA PRO A 6 -5.80 40.69 0.08
C PRO A 6 -7.05 39.99 0.65
N PRO A 7 -7.94 39.43 -0.20
CA PRO A 7 -9.14 38.76 0.27
C PRO A 7 -8.77 37.60 1.20
N LEU A 8 -9.41 37.55 2.36
CA LEU A 8 -9.16 36.53 3.37
C LEU A 8 -9.45 35.13 2.79
N PRO A 9 -8.61 34.11 3.05
CA PRO A 9 -8.92 32.74 2.67
C PRO A 9 -10.22 32.29 3.34
N ASN A 10 -11.07 31.58 2.60
CA ASN A 10 -12.27 30.94 3.13
C ASN A 10 -11.88 29.86 4.16
N TYR A 11 -11.79 30.27 5.43
CA TYR A 11 -11.60 29.37 6.55
C TYR A 11 -12.97 29.04 7.14
N LEU A 12 -13.40 27.78 6.98
CA LEU A 12 -14.59 27.27 7.65
C LEU A 12 -14.19 26.74 9.02
N LEU A 13 -14.81 27.21 10.09
CA LEU A 13 -14.60 26.66 11.44
C LEU A 13 -15.22 25.25 11.49
N ASN A 14 -14.41 24.22 11.77
CA ASN A 14 -14.96 22.87 11.94
C ASN A 14 -15.67 22.77 13.29
N SER A 15 -17.00 22.64 13.28
CA SER A 15 -17.84 22.58 14.49
C SER A 15 -17.60 21.33 15.36
N TYR A 16 -16.81 20.36 14.89
CA TYR A 16 -16.48 19.13 15.61
C TYR A 16 -15.11 19.15 16.32
N SER A 17 -14.37 20.27 16.29
CA SER A 17 -13.06 20.39 16.94
C SER A 17 -13.18 21.00 18.34
N VAL A 18 -13.38 20.16 19.37
CA VAL A 18 -13.40 20.54 20.81
C VAL A 18 -11.98 20.75 21.37
N ASN A 19 -11.05 21.30 20.58
CA ASN A 19 -9.72 21.67 21.07
C ASN A 19 -9.16 22.88 20.30
N THR A 20 -8.92 23.95 21.05
CA THR A 20 -8.70 25.34 20.60
C THR A 20 -7.32 25.62 19.99
N GLN A 21 -6.79 24.69 19.18
CA GLN A 21 -5.58 24.92 18.36
C GLN A 21 -5.75 24.37 16.92
N ALA A 22 -6.95 24.43 16.38
CA ALA A 22 -7.17 24.10 14.97
C ALA A 22 -6.58 25.22 14.10
N GLN A 23 -5.42 24.95 13.49
CA GLN A 23 -4.91 25.78 12.40
C GLN A 23 -5.98 25.87 11.32
N PRO A 24 -6.24 27.06 10.77
CA PRO A 24 -7.36 27.25 9.87
C PRO A 24 -7.06 26.47 8.58
N TYR A 25 -7.88 25.47 8.26
CA TYR A 25 -7.63 24.60 7.12
C TYR A 25 -8.01 25.33 5.84
N ARG A 26 -7.05 25.44 4.91
CA ARG A 26 -7.33 25.98 3.58
C ARG A 26 -8.10 24.93 2.80
N LEU A 27 -9.35 25.24 2.44
CA LEU A 27 -10.10 24.38 1.55
C LEU A 27 -9.55 24.55 0.13
N TYR A 28 -8.74 23.60 -0.30
CA TYR A 28 -8.25 23.54 -1.67
C TYR A 28 -9.40 23.22 -2.62
N LYS A 29 -9.41 23.84 -3.80
CA LYS A 29 -10.33 23.43 -4.87
C LYS A 29 -9.85 22.10 -5.46
N LYS A 30 -10.75 21.31 -6.05
CA LYS A 30 -10.42 19.97 -6.58
C LYS A 30 -9.31 19.99 -7.64
N ASP A 31 -9.18 21.09 -8.36
CA ASP A 31 -8.17 21.38 -9.39
C ASP A 31 -6.82 21.86 -8.82
N ASP A 32 -6.74 22.14 -7.51
CA ASP A 32 -5.50 22.57 -6.85
C ASP A 32 -4.55 21.37 -6.66
N PRO A 33 -3.25 21.47 -7.01
CA PRO A 33 -2.27 20.41 -6.79
C PRO A 33 -2.12 19.95 -5.33
N GLU A 34 -2.46 20.80 -4.37
CA GLU A 34 -2.41 20.51 -2.93
C GLU A 34 -3.71 19.85 -2.43
N TYR A 35 -4.75 19.76 -3.27
CA TYR A 35 -6.00 19.07 -2.94
C TYR A 35 -5.73 17.58 -2.68
N GLY A 36 -6.27 17.07 -1.56
CA GLY A 36 -6.08 15.67 -1.15
C GLY A 36 -4.69 15.34 -0.61
N ARG A 37 -3.81 16.34 -0.40
CA ARG A 37 -2.48 16.16 0.19
C ARG A 37 -2.42 16.69 1.63
N PRO A 38 -1.73 15.98 2.54
CA PRO A 38 -1.49 16.52 3.87
C PRO A 38 -0.58 17.75 3.78
N PRO A 39 -0.75 18.77 4.65
CA PRO A 39 0.15 19.91 4.67
C PRO A 39 1.61 19.47 4.88
N LYS A 40 2.53 20.08 4.14
CA LYS A 40 3.97 19.81 4.26
C LYS A 40 4.48 20.05 5.68
N GLY A 41 5.30 19.15 6.19
CA GLY A 41 5.82 19.13 7.55
C GLY A 41 4.81 18.69 8.61
N SER A 42 3.56 18.39 8.24
CA SER A 42 2.56 17.96 9.23
C SER A 42 2.81 16.55 9.73
N ARG A 43 2.29 16.24 10.92
CA ARG A 43 2.27 14.88 11.46
C ARG A 43 1.54 13.89 10.53
N THR A 44 0.55 14.35 9.77
CA THR A 44 -0.19 13.52 8.81
C THR A 44 0.69 13.13 7.63
N GLU A 45 1.49 14.07 7.09
CA GLU A 45 2.46 13.77 6.04
C GLU A 45 3.50 12.76 6.53
N GLN A 46 4.08 13.00 7.71
CA GLN A 46 5.05 12.09 8.32
C GLN A 46 4.49 10.68 8.51
N ARG A 47 3.24 10.56 9.01
CA ARG A 47 2.54 9.27 9.13
C ARG A 47 2.30 8.61 7.78
N GLY A 48 1.95 9.38 6.75
CA GLY A 48 1.76 8.88 5.39
C GLY A 48 3.05 8.28 4.82
N LEU A 49 4.17 9.00 4.96
CA LEU A 49 5.49 8.52 4.52
C LEU A 49 5.92 7.27 5.29
N ALA A 50 5.77 7.26 6.62
CA ALA A 50 6.09 6.11 7.45
C ALA A 50 5.24 4.88 7.09
N ALA A 51 3.93 5.07 6.86
CA ALA A 51 3.04 4.01 6.42
C ALA A 51 3.44 3.48 5.03
N GLN A 52 3.81 4.36 4.10
CA GLN A 52 4.28 3.94 2.78
C GLN A 52 5.57 3.11 2.88
N ALA A 53 6.55 3.54 3.68
CA ALA A 53 7.79 2.80 3.91
C ALA A 53 7.51 1.43 4.55
N HIS A 54 6.66 1.38 5.59
CA HIS A 54 6.26 0.13 6.23
C HIS A 54 5.64 -0.84 5.23
N ILE A 55 4.79 -0.36 4.32
CA ILE A 55 4.16 -1.23 3.34
C ILE A 55 5.16 -1.74 2.28
N GLN A 56 6.18 -0.96 1.93
CA GLN A 56 7.25 -1.45 1.06
C GLN A 56 8.02 -2.60 1.70
N GLN A 57 8.31 -2.49 3.01
CA GLN A 57 8.95 -3.56 3.78
C GLN A 57 8.09 -4.83 3.83
N GLU A 58 6.78 -4.69 4.05
CA GLU A 58 5.82 -5.82 4.01
C GLU A 58 5.80 -6.52 2.65
N VAL A 59 5.83 -5.75 1.55
CA VAL A 59 5.89 -6.31 0.19
C VAL A 59 7.21 -7.05 -0.06
N LYS A 60 8.33 -6.50 0.41
CA LYS A 60 9.64 -7.17 0.31
C LYS A 60 9.65 -8.47 1.10
N TYR A 61 9.21 -8.43 2.35
CA TYR A 61 9.10 -9.60 3.22
C TYR A 61 8.21 -10.70 2.62
N LEU A 62 7.09 -10.33 2.01
CA LEU A 62 6.23 -11.24 1.25
C LEU A 62 7.01 -11.94 0.13
N CYS A 63 7.75 -11.19 -0.68
CA CYS A 63 8.53 -11.75 -1.80
C CYS A 63 9.61 -12.72 -1.31
N GLU A 64 10.31 -12.39 -0.22
CA GLU A 64 11.29 -13.26 0.42
C GLU A 64 10.65 -14.53 0.98
N THR A 65 9.47 -14.40 1.60
CA THR A 65 8.69 -15.53 2.10
C THR A 65 8.32 -16.49 0.97
N ILE A 66 7.85 -15.97 -0.17
CA ILE A 66 7.52 -16.79 -1.35
C ILE A 66 8.79 -17.48 -1.89
N LYS A 67 9.94 -16.81 -1.93
CA LYS A 67 11.20 -17.43 -2.33
C LYS A 67 11.64 -18.56 -1.39
N ASN A 68 11.46 -18.38 -0.09
CA ASN A 68 11.94 -19.32 0.93
C ASN A 68 11.01 -20.54 1.10
N LEU A 69 9.70 -20.34 1.02
CA LEU A 69 8.70 -21.39 1.24
C LEU A 69 8.19 -22.00 -0.08
N GLY A 70 8.31 -21.27 -1.18
CA GLY A 70 7.84 -21.68 -2.49
C GLY A 70 8.72 -22.76 -3.12
N GLN A 71 8.13 -23.50 -4.04
CA GLN A 71 8.84 -24.47 -4.86
C GLN A 71 9.55 -23.74 -5.99
N LYS A 72 10.81 -24.13 -6.21
CA LYS A 72 11.59 -23.65 -7.35
C LYS A 72 11.05 -24.33 -8.62
N THR A 73 10.56 -23.54 -9.56
CA THR A 73 10.17 -24.00 -10.89
C THR A 73 11.36 -23.79 -11.83
N ASP A 74 12.02 -24.89 -12.22
CA ASP A 74 13.07 -24.87 -13.26
C ASP A 74 12.40 -24.83 -14.64
N ASP A 75 11.94 -23.65 -14.99
CA ASP A 75 11.52 -23.31 -16.34
C ASP A 75 12.79 -22.87 -17.09
N SER A 76 13.15 -23.54 -18.20
CA SER A 76 14.46 -23.51 -18.90
C SER A 76 15.09 -22.14 -19.25
N SER A 77 14.45 -21.04 -18.85
CA SER A 77 14.98 -19.69 -18.81
C SER A 77 16.05 -19.55 -17.73
N THR A 78 17.06 -18.73 -18.02
CA THR A 78 18.24 -18.40 -17.17
C THR A 78 17.89 -17.85 -15.77
N THR A 79 16.62 -17.72 -15.41
CA THR A 79 16.14 -17.25 -14.10
C THR A 79 15.17 -18.25 -13.48
N SER A 80 15.57 -18.86 -12.37
CA SER A 80 14.70 -19.71 -11.56
C SER A 80 13.51 -18.93 -11.02
N LYS A 81 12.29 -19.45 -11.23
CA LYS A 81 11.05 -18.90 -10.68
C LYS A 81 10.68 -19.64 -9.40
N TYR A 82 9.96 -18.98 -8.50
CA TYR A 82 9.42 -19.59 -7.28
C TYR A 82 7.91 -19.51 -7.30
N GLU A 83 7.24 -20.60 -6.97
CA GLU A 83 5.78 -20.69 -6.90
C GLU A 83 5.33 -21.18 -5.52
N ILE A 84 4.28 -20.58 -4.97
CA ILE A 84 3.61 -21.04 -3.75
C ILE A 84 2.10 -21.01 -3.94
N THR A 85 1.37 -21.93 -3.32
CA THR A 85 -0.11 -21.84 -3.31
C THR A 85 -0.61 -20.78 -2.33
N PHE A 86 -1.77 -20.19 -2.61
CA PHE A 86 -2.42 -19.24 -1.70
C PHE A 86 -2.67 -19.87 -0.33
N LYS A 87 -3.09 -21.15 -0.28
CA LYS A 87 -3.30 -21.86 0.99
C LYS A 87 -2.04 -21.91 1.85
N GLN A 88 -0.91 -22.35 1.28
CA GLN A 88 0.36 -22.44 2.02
C GLN A 88 0.79 -21.06 2.55
N LEU A 89 0.65 -20.03 1.72
CA LEU A 89 0.99 -18.67 2.10
C LEU A 89 0.04 -18.13 3.18
N PHE A 90 -1.27 -18.39 3.06
CA PHE A 90 -2.26 -17.99 4.04
C PHE A 90 -2.05 -18.70 5.38
N ASP A 91 -1.80 -20.01 5.38
CA ASP A 91 -1.54 -20.81 6.58
C ASP A 91 -0.27 -20.31 7.32
N PHE A 92 0.75 -19.82 6.59
CA PHE A 92 1.91 -19.16 7.20
C PHE A 92 1.54 -17.81 7.82
N TYR A 93 0.78 -16.97 7.10
CA TYR A 93 0.43 -15.62 7.55
C TYR A 93 -0.65 -15.57 8.63
N VAL A 94 -1.54 -16.56 8.76
CA VAL A 94 -2.65 -16.52 9.73
C VAL A 94 -2.15 -16.36 11.18
N ASN A 95 -0.97 -16.91 11.47
CA ASN A 95 -0.35 -16.83 12.79
C ASN A 95 0.48 -15.55 13.00
N ILE A 96 0.69 -14.76 11.95
CA ILE A 96 1.67 -13.66 11.92
C ILE A 96 1.00 -12.31 11.59
N SER A 97 0.06 -12.26 10.64
CA SER A 97 -0.57 -11.03 10.16
C SER A 97 -1.85 -11.27 9.36
N ASN A 98 -2.89 -10.47 9.62
CA ASN A 98 -4.17 -10.48 8.90
C ASN A 98 -4.19 -9.61 7.62
N LYS A 99 -3.02 -9.19 7.11
CA LYS A 99 -2.89 -8.22 6.02
C LYS A 99 -2.56 -8.83 4.65
N LEU A 100 -2.42 -10.16 4.58
CA LEU A 100 -1.84 -10.87 3.42
C LEU A 100 -2.47 -10.44 2.08
N VAL A 101 -3.80 -10.45 1.97
CA VAL A 101 -4.49 -10.13 0.70
C VAL A 101 -4.16 -8.70 0.23
N GLY A 102 -4.14 -7.73 1.14
CA GLY A 102 -3.79 -6.35 0.79
C GLY A 102 -2.34 -6.20 0.32
N ILE A 103 -1.41 -6.94 0.92
CA ILE A 103 0.01 -6.95 0.53
C ILE A 103 0.18 -7.63 -0.83
N LEU A 104 -0.51 -8.75 -1.08
CA LEU A 104 -0.52 -9.45 -2.37
C LEU A 104 -1.00 -8.53 -3.51
N LEU A 105 -2.11 -7.82 -3.31
CA LEU A 105 -2.63 -6.88 -4.30
C LEU A 105 -1.62 -5.77 -4.61
N ARG A 106 -0.92 -5.28 -3.58
CA ARG A 106 0.11 -4.26 -3.76
C ARG A 106 1.34 -4.80 -4.49
N ALA A 107 1.80 -6.00 -4.13
CA ALA A 107 2.90 -6.66 -4.80
C ALA A 107 2.59 -6.92 -6.29
N ARG A 108 1.36 -7.36 -6.61
CA ARG A 108 0.86 -7.53 -7.97
C ARG A 108 0.85 -6.21 -8.72
N LYS A 109 0.33 -5.13 -8.11
CA LYS A 109 0.31 -3.78 -8.72
C LYS A 109 1.70 -3.28 -9.14
N HIS A 110 2.76 -3.67 -8.43
CA HIS A 110 4.14 -3.29 -8.73
C HIS A 110 4.91 -4.33 -9.58
N GLY A 111 4.26 -5.42 -10.00
CA GLY A 111 4.87 -6.46 -10.83
C GLY A 111 5.94 -7.29 -10.13
N TYR A 112 5.81 -7.52 -8.83
CA TYR A 112 6.70 -8.42 -8.07
C TYR A 112 6.23 -9.87 -8.08
N ILE A 113 4.92 -10.07 -8.16
CA ILE A 113 4.27 -11.37 -8.16
C ILE A 113 3.20 -11.44 -9.25
N HIS A 114 2.81 -12.65 -9.60
CA HIS A 114 1.70 -12.95 -10.50
C HIS A 114 0.84 -14.09 -9.95
N PHE A 115 -0.47 -13.98 -10.13
CA PHE A 115 -1.47 -15.04 -9.96
C PHE A 115 -2.59 -14.78 -10.98
N PRO A 116 -3.42 -15.78 -11.32
CA PRO A 116 -4.38 -15.70 -12.43
C PRO A 116 -5.25 -14.44 -12.39
N ASP A 117 -5.44 -13.80 -13.55
CA ASP A 117 -6.15 -12.52 -13.68
C ASP A 117 -7.65 -12.63 -13.36
N GLU A 118 -8.22 -13.82 -13.52
CA GLU A 118 -9.59 -14.16 -13.10
C GLU A 118 -9.79 -13.98 -11.58
N CYS A 119 -8.71 -14.02 -10.81
CA CYS A 119 -8.72 -13.79 -9.38
C CYS A 119 -8.35 -12.32 -9.08
N GLU A 120 -9.34 -11.43 -9.06
CA GLU A 120 -9.09 -10.05 -8.61
C GLU A 120 -8.68 -10.01 -7.13
N ILE A 121 -9.33 -10.82 -6.29
CA ILE A 121 -9.11 -10.95 -4.85
C ILE A 121 -9.10 -12.44 -4.50
N LEU A 122 -8.15 -12.86 -3.65
CA LEU A 122 -8.05 -14.24 -3.17
C LEU A 122 -8.82 -14.41 -1.85
N PHE A 123 -9.55 -15.52 -1.75
CA PHE A 123 -10.44 -15.85 -0.63
C PHE A 123 -10.12 -17.26 -0.18
N GLN A 124 -9.99 -17.45 1.14
CA GLN A 124 -9.72 -18.76 1.73
C GLN A 124 -10.83 -19.76 1.38
N GLY A 125 -10.46 -21.02 1.17
CA GLY A 125 -11.35 -22.11 0.78
C GLY A 125 -11.67 -22.13 -0.71
N ASN A 126 -11.90 -20.97 -1.33
CA ASN A 126 -12.19 -20.89 -2.77
C ASN A 126 -10.91 -20.87 -3.61
N HIS A 127 -9.92 -20.08 -3.20
CA HIS A 127 -8.72 -19.80 -3.97
C HIS A 127 -7.46 -20.49 -3.43
N ASP A 128 -7.63 -21.47 -2.54
CA ASP A 128 -6.54 -22.17 -1.85
C ASP A 128 -5.50 -22.78 -2.79
N HIS A 129 -5.96 -23.26 -3.96
CA HIS A 129 -5.14 -23.90 -4.98
C HIS A 129 -4.46 -22.91 -5.94
N VAL A 130 -4.78 -21.61 -5.86
CA VAL A 130 -4.22 -20.59 -6.74
C VAL A 130 -2.72 -20.48 -6.52
N LYS A 131 -1.95 -20.62 -7.61
CA LYS A 131 -0.50 -20.46 -7.61
C LYS A 131 -0.12 -18.98 -7.69
N ILE A 132 0.75 -18.57 -6.77
CA ILE A 132 1.37 -17.25 -6.71
C ILE A 132 2.82 -17.43 -7.14
N THR A 133 3.17 -16.81 -8.26
CA THR A 133 4.51 -16.86 -8.86
C THR A 133 5.28 -15.61 -8.47
N LEU A 134 6.49 -15.77 -7.96
CA LEU A 134 7.44 -14.68 -7.74
C LEU A 134 8.13 -14.32 -9.07
N LEU A 135 8.00 -13.05 -9.48
CA LEU A 135 8.63 -12.53 -10.70
C LEU A 135 9.98 -11.88 -10.41
N ARG A 136 10.04 -11.03 -9.37
CA ARG A 136 11.26 -10.35 -8.92
C ARG A 136 11.09 -9.85 -7.49
N ILE A 137 12.19 -9.63 -6.80
CA ILE A 137 12.21 -9.06 -5.44
C ILE A 137 12.46 -7.56 -5.54
N PRO A 138 11.76 -6.71 -4.77
CA PRO A 138 12.10 -5.30 -4.66
C PRO A 138 13.55 -5.12 -4.19
N SER A 139 14.32 -4.29 -4.90
CA SER A 139 15.62 -3.82 -4.42
C SER A 139 15.45 -2.71 -3.40
N ASP A 140 16.39 -2.59 -2.47
CA ASP A 140 16.49 -1.46 -1.52
C ASP A 140 16.90 -0.15 -2.21
#